data_AF-A0A2M7FTJ7-F1
#
_entry.id   AF-A0A2M7FTJ7-F1
#
_cell.length_a   1.000
_cell.length_b   1.000
_cell.length_c   1.000
_cell.angle_alpha   90.00
_cell.angle_beta   90.00
_cell.angle_gamma   90.00
#
_symmetry.space_group_name_H-M   'P 1'
#
loop_
_entity.id
_entity.type
_entity.pdbx_description
1 polymer ?
#
loop_
_entity_poly.entity_id
_entity_poly.type
_entity_poly.pdbx_seq_one_letter_code
_entity_poly.pdbx_strand_id
1 'polypeptide(L)'
;LRLSFYKKLATAKTAAQVDTLMEEIIDRFGKLPAQAQTLIDVHRLRVLSEPYGVTKVDAAPGVITITFKPNPPIDAMKIIALIQKNKHIKLAGNEKLRIERALPEARERAQMVRDVLRNLGQPV
;
A
#
# COMPACT_ATOMS: atom_id res chain seq x y z
N LEU A 1 -13.63 -18.58 14.07
CA LEU A 1 -12.18 -18.57 13.71
C LEU A 1 -11.86 -17.61 12.56
N ARG A 2 -12.39 -17.80 11.34
CA ARG A 2 -12.15 -16.87 10.20
C ARG A 2 -12.44 -15.40 10.51
N LEU A 3 -13.61 -15.09 11.07
CA LEU A 3 -14.00 -13.73 11.44
C LEU A 3 -13.03 -13.08 12.45
N SER A 4 -12.43 -13.87 13.34
CA SER A 4 -11.43 -13.37 14.30
C SER A 4 -10.16 -12.91 13.59
N PHE A 5 -9.64 -13.70 12.63
CA PHE A 5 -8.48 -13.29 11.83
C PHE A 5 -8.77 -12.05 10.97
N TYR A 6 -9.94 -11.97 10.35
CA TYR A 6 -10.34 -10.75 9.62
C TYR A 6 -10.35 -9.52 10.52
N LYS A 7 -10.92 -9.63 11.73
CA LYS A 7 -10.91 -8.55 12.71
C LYS A 7 -9.48 -8.16 13.09
N LYS A 8 -8.64 -9.14 13.45
CA LYS A 8 -7.23 -8.90 13.83
C LYS A 8 -6.44 -8.18 12.72
N LEU A 9 -6.58 -8.64 11.47
CA LEU A 9 -5.92 -8.02 10.30
C LEU A 9 -6.44 -6.60 10.01
N ALA A 10 -7.75 -6.38 10.15
CA ALA A 10 -8.36 -5.06 9.99
C ALA A 10 -7.86 -4.06 11.05
N THR A 11 -7.63 -4.53 12.29
CA THR A 11 -7.16 -3.67 13.40
C THR A 11 -5.64 -3.52 13.47
N ALA A 12 -4.86 -4.32 12.74
CA ALA A 12 -3.41 -4.24 12.74
C ALA A 12 -2.92 -2.83 12.34
N LYS A 13 -1.89 -2.34 13.02
CA LYS A 13 -1.32 -0.99 12.82
C LYS A 13 0.11 -1.02 12.31
N THR A 14 0.77 -2.17 12.34
CA THR A 14 2.17 -2.31 11.92
C THR A 14 2.35 -3.55 11.05
N ALA A 15 3.39 -3.54 10.21
CA ALA A 15 3.77 -4.71 9.42
C ALA A 15 4.07 -5.92 10.32
N ALA A 16 4.77 -5.71 11.44
CA ALA A 16 5.08 -6.75 12.42
C ALA A 16 3.80 -7.43 12.97
N GLN A 17 2.74 -6.68 13.26
CA GLN A 17 1.47 -7.27 13.69
C GLN A 17 0.83 -8.12 12.60
N VAL A 18 0.92 -7.71 11.34
CA VAL A 18 0.42 -8.52 10.21
C VAL A 18 1.26 -9.80 10.05
N ASP A 19 2.58 -9.71 10.25
CA ASP A 19 3.50 -10.85 10.16
C ASP A 19 3.24 -11.87 11.27
N THR A 20 3.05 -11.44 12.52
CA THR A 20 2.67 -12.32 13.63
C THR A 20 1.34 -13.04 13.35
N LEU A 21 0.36 -12.37 12.75
CA LEU A 21 -0.90 -13.01 12.36
C LEU A 21 -0.71 -14.03 11.24
N MET A 22 0.18 -13.74 10.28
CA MET A 22 0.53 -14.67 9.22
C MET A 22 1.18 -15.94 9.79
N GLU A 23 2.13 -15.78 10.72
CA GLU A 23 2.78 -16.88 11.44
C GLU A 23 1.76 -17.71 12.23
N GLU A 24 0.85 -17.07 12.98
CA GLU A 24 -0.24 -17.75 13.69
C GLU A 24 -1.12 -18.59 12.73
N ILE A 25 -1.43 -18.08 11.54
CA ILE A 25 -2.23 -18.82 10.55
C ILE A 25 -1.43 -20.01 10.01
N ILE A 26 -0.14 -19.83 9.70
CA ILE A 26 0.70 -20.89 9.15
C ILE A 26 0.91 -22.02 10.16
N ASP A 27 1.20 -21.69 11.42
CA ASP A 27 1.37 -22.66 12.50
C ASP A 27 0.11 -23.52 12.69
N ARG A 28 -1.07 -22.89 12.59
CA ARG A 28 -2.35 -23.54 12.87
C ARG A 28 -2.97 -24.29 11.68
N PHE A 29 -2.69 -23.84 10.46
CA PHE A 29 -3.40 -24.32 9.25
C PHE A 29 -2.45 -24.71 8.11
N GLY A 30 -1.14 -24.57 8.28
CA GLY A 30 -0.14 -24.84 7.26
C GLY A 30 -0.05 -23.73 6.19
N LYS A 31 0.44 -24.11 5.01
CA LYS A 31 0.75 -23.16 3.93
C LYS A 31 -0.47 -22.34 3.50
N LEU A 32 -0.28 -21.03 3.40
CA LEU A 32 -1.31 -20.11 2.90
C LEU A 32 -1.65 -20.39 1.44
N PRO A 33 -2.94 -20.55 1.08
CA PRO A 33 -3.36 -20.52 -0.33
C PRO A 33 -3.17 -19.11 -0.91
N ALA A 34 -3.13 -19.00 -2.24
CA ALA A 34 -2.81 -17.76 -2.95
C ALA A 34 -3.74 -16.58 -2.56
N GLN A 35 -5.01 -16.85 -2.31
CA GLN A 35 -5.99 -15.84 -1.90
C GLN A 35 -5.69 -15.30 -0.49
N ALA A 36 -5.26 -16.18 0.43
CA ALA A 36 -4.90 -15.78 1.78
C ALA A 36 -3.56 -15.01 1.79
N GLN A 37 -2.60 -15.41 0.96
CA GLN A 37 -1.37 -14.64 0.75
C GLN A 37 -1.68 -13.22 0.23
N THR A 38 -2.58 -13.12 -0.74
CA THR A 38 -3.03 -11.83 -1.29
C THR A 38 -3.66 -10.96 -0.20
N LEU A 39 -4.49 -11.53 0.68
CA LEU A 39 -5.08 -10.81 1.80
C LEU A 39 -3.99 -10.24 2.74
N ILE A 40 -3.01 -11.06 3.13
CA ILE A 40 -1.88 -10.62 3.97
C ILE A 40 -1.12 -9.47 3.29
N ASP A 41 -0.83 -9.59 2.00
CA ASP A 41 -0.06 -8.58 1.27
C ASP A 41 -0.82 -7.25 1.14
N VAL A 42 -2.15 -7.29 1.00
CA VAL A 42 -3.02 -6.11 1.04
C VAL A 42 -2.97 -5.44 2.42
N HIS A 43 -3.05 -6.21 3.50
CA HIS A 43 -2.94 -5.67 4.86
C HIS A 43 -1.56 -5.08 5.16
N ARG A 44 -0.47 -5.70 4.67
CA ARG A 44 0.88 -5.13 4.72
C ARG A 44 0.96 -3.80 3.98
N LEU A 45 0.38 -3.71 2.77
CA LEU A 45 0.37 -2.47 2.01
C LEU A 45 -0.44 -1.38 2.74
N ARG A 46 -1.59 -1.74 3.33
CA ARG A 46 -2.42 -0.81 4.11
C ARG A 46 -1.63 -0.20 5.27
N VAL A 47 -1.05 -1.03 6.14
CA VAL A 47 -0.31 -0.52 7.32
C VAL A 47 0.94 0.27 6.94
N LEU A 48 1.57 -0.05 5.80
CA LEU A 48 2.69 0.73 5.27
C LEU A 48 2.24 2.10 4.75
N SER A 49 1.03 2.20 4.18
CA SER A 49 0.52 3.42 3.55
C SER A 49 -0.12 4.38 4.55
N GLU A 50 -0.66 3.87 5.66
CA GLU A 50 -1.37 4.64 6.69
C GLU A 50 -0.51 5.80 7.27
N PRO A 51 0.78 5.62 7.61
CA PRO A 51 1.66 6.71 8.08
C PRO A 51 1.85 7.85 7.07
N TYR A 52 1.76 7.58 5.76
CA TYR A 52 1.87 8.60 4.71
C TYR A 52 0.57 9.42 4.57
N GLY A 53 -0.46 9.13 5.38
CA GLY A 53 -1.78 9.74 5.24
C GLY A 53 -2.55 9.25 4.02
N VAL A 54 -2.21 8.08 3.47
CA VAL A 54 -2.97 7.48 2.37
C VAL A 54 -4.34 7.05 2.87
N THR A 55 -5.39 7.51 2.21
CA THR A 55 -6.79 7.17 2.49
C THR A 55 -7.34 6.12 1.53
N LYS A 56 -6.79 6.04 0.31
CA LYS A 56 -7.23 5.10 -0.71
C LYS A 56 -6.13 4.76 -1.70
N VAL A 57 -6.09 3.51 -2.16
CA VAL A 57 -5.27 3.04 -3.28
C VAL A 57 -6.16 2.29 -4.27
N ASP A 58 -6.35 2.86 -5.46
CA ASP A 58 -7.02 2.20 -6.58
C ASP A 58 -5.96 1.75 -7.59
N ALA A 59 -5.69 0.44 -7.65
CA ALA A 59 -4.62 -0.12 -8.48
C ALA A 59 -5.18 -1.01 -9.61
N ALA A 60 -5.52 -0.39 -10.74
CA ALA A 60 -5.95 -1.07 -11.96
C ALA A 60 -4.75 -1.42 -12.87
N PRO A 61 -4.89 -2.37 -13.81
CA PRO A 61 -3.79 -2.81 -14.67
C PRO A 61 -3.10 -1.70 -15.49
N GLY A 62 -3.80 -0.63 -15.86
CA GLY A 62 -3.22 0.49 -16.64
C GLY A 62 -2.91 1.74 -15.83
N VAL A 63 -3.48 1.86 -14.62
CA VAL A 63 -3.39 3.07 -13.82
C VAL A 63 -3.51 2.77 -12.34
N ILE A 64 -2.67 3.42 -11.55
CA ILE A 64 -2.76 3.40 -10.09
C ILE A 64 -3.03 4.83 -9.61
N THR A 65 -4.01 4.98 -8.72
CA THR A 65 -4.32 6.25 -8.05
C THR A 65 -4.15 6.07 -6.55
N ILE A 66 -3.27 6.87 -5.95
CA ILE A 66 -3.07 6.96 -4.50
C ILE A 66 -3.72 8.26 -4.05
N THR A 67 -4.69 8.16 -3.16
CA THR A 67 -5.38 9.31 -2.55
C THR A 67 -4.89 9.50 -1.13
N PHE A 68 -4.54 10.74 -0.80
CA PHE A 68 -4.06 11.16 0.50
C PHE A 68 -5.15 11.94 1.23
N LYS A 69 -5.02 12.06 2.56
CA LYS A 69 -5.81 12.99 3.35
C LYS A 69 -5.36 14.45 3.07
N PRO A 70 -6.19 15.46 3.38
CA PRO A 70 -5.75 16.85 3.37
C PRO A 70 -4.49 17.03 4.23
N ASN A 71 -3.53 17.80 3.75
CA ASN A 71 -2.24 18.03 4.41
C ASN A 71 -1.57 16.71 4.87
N PRO A 72 -1.21 15.82 3.93
CA PRO A 72 -0.58 14.56 4.31
C PRO A 72 0.80 14.83 4.95
N PRO A 73 1.25 13.95 5.85
CA PRO A 73 2.56 14.03 6.50
C PRO A 73 3.69 13.65 5.53
N ILE A 74 3.78 14.37 4.41
CA ILE A 74 4.76 14.13 3.35
C ILE A 74 5.35 15.49 2.96
N ASP A 75 6.68 15.54 2.83
CA ASP A 75 7.36 16.72 2.31
C ASP A 75 6.97 16.98 0.84
N ALA A 76 6.39 18.16 0.58
CA ALA A 76 5.99 18.59 -0.75
C ALA A 76 7.15 18.57 -1.76
N MET A 77 8.38 18.84 -1.32
CA MET A 77 9.57 18.78 -2.18
C MET A 77 9.85 17.36 -2.66
N LYS A 78 9.56 16.33 -1.85
CA LYS A 78 9.67 14.92 -2.25
C LYS A 78 8.65 14.54 -3.31
N ILE A 79 7.42 15.07 -3.21
CA ILE A 79 6.38 14.86 -4.22
C ILE A 79 6.82 15.47 -5.57
N ILE A 80 7.32 16.70 -5.55
CA ILE A 80 7.80 17.39 -6.75
C ILE A 80 8.96 16.61 -7.38
N ALA A 81 9.95 16.22 -6.58
CA ALA A 81 11.10 15.44 -7.05
C ALA A 81 10.68 14.08 -7.64
N LEU A 82 9.69 13.42 -7.03
CA LEU A 82 9.15 12.15 -7.54
C LEU A 82 8.53 12.33 -8.92
N ILE A 83 7.70 13.36 -9.12
CA ILE A 83 7.04 13.66 -10.39
C ILE A 83 8.06 14.01 -11.47
N GLN A 84 9.04 14.87 -11.15
CA GLN A 84 10.10 15.26 -12.09
C GLN A 84 10.95 14.07 -12.54
N LYS A 85 11.29 13.17 -11.63
CA LYS A 85 12.08 11.96 -11.92
C LYS A 85 11.28 10.92 -12.72
N ASN A 86 9.95 10.90 -12.61
CA ASN A 86 9.09 9.87 -13.18
C ASN A 86 7.98 10.47 -14.04
N LYS A 87 8.19 10.55 -15.35
CA LYS A 87 7.21 11.12 -16.32
C LYS A 87 5.82 10.48 -16.29
N HIS A 88 5.71 9.24 -15.81
CA HIS A 88 4.47 8.49 -15.70
C HIS A 88 3.73 8.73 -14.38
N ILE A 89 4.31 9.49 -13.44
CA ILE A 89 3.68 9.87 -12.18
C ILE A 89 3.27 11.33 -12.29
N LYS A 90 2.00 11.61 -12.00
CA LYS A 90 1.40 12.94 -12.10
C LYS A 90 0.61 13.26 -10.85
N LEU A 91 0.57 14.54 -10.52
CA LEU A 91 -0.38 15.06 -9.55
C LEU A 91 -1.76 15.18 -10.22
N ALA A 92 -2.80 14.64 -9.58
CA ALA A 92 -4.17 14.67 -10.08
C ALA A 92 -5.08 15.41 -9.08
N GLY A 93 -5.03 16.75 -9.12
CA GLY A 93 -5.56 17.60 -8.04
C GLY A 93 -4.67 17.57 -6.80
N ASN A 94 -5.11 18.19 -5.70
CA ASN A 94 -4.20 18.44 -4.56
C ASN A 94 -3.89 17.22 -3.68
N GLU A 95 -4.68 16.15 -3.81
CA GLU A 95 -4.67 15.03 -2.85
C GLU A 95 -4.40 13.67 -3.52
N LYS A 96 -4.08 13.64 -4.82
CA LYS A 96 -3.92 12.38 -5.54
C LYS A 96 -2.66 12.34 -6.36
N LEU A 97 -1.97 11.21 -6.26
CA LEU A 97 -0.92 10.82 -7.21
C LEU A 97 -1.49 9.78 -8.16
N ARG A 98 -1.38 10.05 -9.45
CA ARG A 98 -1.79 9.17 -10.54
C ARG A 98 -0.55 8.63 -11.24
N ILE A 99 -0.50 7.31 -11.39
CA ILE A 99 0.62 6.57 -11.98
C ILE A 99 0.09 5.88 -13.23
N GLU A 100 0.54 6.32 -14.40
CA GLU A 100 0.10 5.84 -15.71
C GLU A 100 1.13 4.83 -16.26
N ARG A 101 1.01 3.58 -15.80
CA ARG A 101 1.90 2.49 -16.18
C ARG A 101 1.11 1.17 -16.25
N ALA A 102 1.30 0.44 -17.34
CA ALA A 102 0.72 -0.89 -17.49
C ALA A 102 1.47 -1.90 -16.59
N LEU A 103 0.73 -2.48 -15.64
CA LEU A 103 1.18 -3.48 -14.66
C LEU A 103 0.08 -4.55 -14.54
N PRO A 104 0.11 -5.59 -15.40
CA PRO A 104 -0.92 -6.63 -15.45
C PRO A 104 -1.06 -7.40 -14.14
N GLU A 105 0.05 -7.65 -13.46
CA GLU A 105 0.06 -8.46 -12.25
C GLU A 105 -0.23 -7.63 -10.99
N ALA A 106 -1.08 -8.17 -10.11
CA ALA A 106 -1.40 -7.51 -8.83
C ALA A 106 -0.16 -7.29 -7.96
N ARG A 107 0.80 -8.22 -8.01
CA ARG A 107 2.07 -8.12 -7.28
C ARG A 107 2.89 -6.92 -7.73
N GLU A 108 3.01 -6.71 -9.04
CA GLU A 108 3.72 -5.57 -9.61
C GLU A 108 3.06 -4.25 -9.24
N ARG A 109 1.71 -4.20 -9.27
CA ARG A 109 0.96 -3.02 -8.82
C ARG A 109 1.21 -2.69 -7.36
N ALA A 110 1.16 -3.69 -6.48
CA ALA A 110 1.46 -3.51 -5.07
C ALA A 110 2.91 -3.04 -4.87
N GLN A 111 3.86 -3.58 -5.63
CA GLN A 111 5.26 -3.16 -5.57
C GLN A 111 5.43 -1.69 -6.01
N MET A 112 4.79 -1.28 -7.10
CA MET A 112 4.82 0.11 -7.57
C MET A 112 4.32 1.09 -6.50
N VAL A 113 3.24 0.75 -5.78
CA VAL A 113 2.75 1.58 -4.67
C VAL A 113 3.81 1.67 -3.56
N ARG A 114 4.44 0.56 -3.17
CA ARG A 114 5.51 0.57 -2.15
C ARG A 114 6.69 1.43 -2.55
N ASP A 115 7.12 1.34 -3.81
CA ASP A 115 8.26 2.09 -4.33
C ASP A 115 7.96 3.58 -4.38
N VAL A 116 6.74 3.96 -4.78
CA VAL A 116 6.28 5.35 -4.73
C VAL A 116 6.30 5.88 -3.31
N LEU A 117 5.70 5.17 -2.35
CA LEU A 117 5.69 5.59 -0.95
C LEU A 117 7.11 5.73 -0.39
N ARG A 118 8.00 4.76 -0.66
CA ARG A 118 9.40 4.83 -0.23
C ARG A 118 10.13 6.07 -0.78
N ASN A 119 9.89 6.42 -2.04
CA ASN A 119 10.50 7.59 -2.66
C ASN A 119 9.97 8.93 -2.10
N LEU A 120 8.81 8.92 -1.44
CA LEU A 120 8.29 10.09 -0.71
C LEU A 120 9.03 10.33 0.61
N GLY A 121 9.91 9.42 1.04
CA GLY A 121 10.72 9.55 2.26
C GLY A 121 9.98 9.05 3.50
N GLN A 122 10.53 9.32 4.68
CA GLN A 122 9.82 9.03 5.92
C GLN A 122 8.70 10.06 6.13
N PRO A 123 7.48 9.63 6.53
CA PRO A 123 6.43 10.55 6.92
C PRO A 123 6.89 11.46 8.07
N VAL A 124 6.48 12.72 8.03
CA VAL A 124 6.81 13.78 9.01
C VAL A 124 5.78 13.92 10.12
#